data_AF-A0A239MZ86-F1
#
_entry.id   AF-A0A239MZ86-F1
#
_cell.length_a   1.000
_cell.length_b   1.000
_cell.length_c   1.000
_cell.angle_alpha   90.00
_cell.angle_beta   90.00
_cell.angle_gamma   90.00
#
_symmetry.space_group_name_H-M   'P 1'
#
loop_
_entity.id
_entity.type
_entity.pdbx_description
1 polymer ?
#
loop_
_entity_poly.entity_id
_entity_poly.type
_entity_poly.pdbx_seq_one_letter_code
_entity_poly.pdbx_strand_id
1 'polypeptide(L)'
;MSLIDFPDVPIAPGVPDVRRSAVGIGAVSDILGTILGADFFGFLDGVLGPEWGLYDKNGAQIILPDSVIAFDYRGEQRISKYPVELGSFSSYNKVALPYDIRLLMTCGGQGVMGRDQFLQQLELLKETTELYDLVTPDFTYQNVNLVRFDYRRTSNQGVTLLTVDAQFEEVRQTAVAIYSATAEPQGQPVTSIGAVQPVTPNTQQEASFDASAIA
;
A
#
# COMPACT_ATOMS: atom_id res chain seq x y z
N MET A 1 8.17 41.97 36.57
CA MET A 1 7.09 42.02 35.56
C MET A 1 7.14 40.72 34.80
N SER A 2 6.05 39.96 34.76
CA SER A 2 5.98 38.74 33.95
C SER A 2 6.02 39.15 32.48
N LEU A 3 6.89 38.55 31.67
CA LEU A 3 6.83 38.69 30.22
C LEU A 3 5.56 37.98 29.75
N ILE A 4 4.73 38.67 28.96
CA ILE A 4 3.64 38.01 28.25
C ILE A 4 4.21 37.49 26.94
N ASP A 5 4.10 36.18 26.71
CA ASP A 5 4.74 35.50 25.59
C ASP A 5 4.01 35.79 24.26
N PHE A 6 2.71 36.16 24.34
CA PHE A 6 1.86 36.46 23.20
C PHE A 6 0.86 37.60 23.47
N PRO A 7 0.48 38.41 22.46
CA PRO A 7 -0.56 39.42 22.59
C PRO A 7 -1.96 38.81 22.79
N ASP A 8 -2.70 39.27 23.81
CA ASP A 8 -4.08 38.87 24.10
C ASP A 8 -5.07 39.77 23.33
N VAL A 9 -5.36 39.40 22.08
CA VAL A 9 -6.23 40.17 21.17
C VAL A 9 -7.49 39.35 20.86
N PRO A 10 -8.71 39.88 20.91
CA PRO A 10 -9.91 39.12 20.51
C PRO A 10 -9.88 38.64 19.05
N ILE A 11 -10.58 37.55 18.73
CA ILE A 11 -10.80 37.13 17.33
C ILE A 11 -11.96 37.96 16.77
N ALA A 12 -11.66 38.91 15.89
CA ALA A 12 -12.64 39.76 15.25
C ALA A 12 -12.25 40.04 13.78
N PRO A 13 -13.22 40.25 12.88
CA PRO A 13 -12.94 40.62 11.49
C PRO A 13 -12.05 41.88 11.43
N GLY A 14 -10.93 41.80 10.71
CA GLY A 14 -9.98 42.91 10.56
C GLY A 14 -8.83 42.92 11.58
N VAL A 15 -8.79 41.99 12.53
CA VAL A 15 -7.61 41.76 13.39
C VAL A 15 -6.70 40.73 12.72
N PRO A 16 -5.41 41.03 12.47
CA PRO A 16 -4.45 40.06 11.93
C PRO A 16 -4.34 38.82 12.82
N ASP A 17 -4.11 37.65 12.22
CA ASP A 17 -3.88 36.44 12.99
C ASP A 17 -2.50 36.51 13.67
N VAL A 18 -2.51 36.55 15.00
CA VAL A 18 -1.31 36.67 15.84
C VAL A 18 -1.12 35.35 16.59
N ARG A 19 0.12 34.91 16.75
CA ARG A 19 0.46 33.74 17.58
C ARG A 19 0.00 33.97 19.03
N ARG A 20 -0.72 33.02 19.61
CA ARG A 20 -1.32 33.08 20.97
C ARG A 20 -0.91 31.93 21.90
N SER A 21 -0.07 31.01 21.43
CA SER A 21 0.37 29.84 22.18
C SER A 21 1.79 29.44 21.78
N ALA A 22 2.57 28.96 22.77
CA ALA A 22 3.91 28.42 22.58
C ALA A 22 3.90 26.99 21.99
N VAL A 23 2.74 26.33 22.01
CA VAL A 23 2.50 25.07 21.31
C VAL A 23 2.15 25.39 19.85
N GLY A 24 2.92 24.82 18.93
CA GLY A 24 2.95 25.15 17.50
C GLY A 24 1.58 25.20 16.80
N ILE A 25 1.59 25.94 15.69
CA ILE A 25 0.51 26.12 14.72
C ILE A 25 -0.35 24.86 14.60
N GLY A 26 -1.63 24.95 14.95
CA GLY A 26 -2.55 23.82 14.82
C GLY A 26 -3.88 23.89 15.59
N ALA A 27 -4.18 24.99 16.29
CA ALA A 27 -5.47 25.13 16.95
C ALA A 27 -5.86 26.61 17.07
N VAL A 28 -6.69 27.12 16.14
CA VAL A 28 -8.02 27.70 16.41
C VAL A 28 -8.63 28.35 15.15
N SER A 29 -9.45 27.58 14.43
CA SER A 29 -10.72 27.94 13.74
C SER A 29 -11.02 26.74 12.82
N ASP A 30 -12.12 26.00 12.86
CA ASP A 30 -13.44 26.19 13.42
C ASP A 30 -14.04 24.84 13.87
N ILE A 31 -15.06 24.93 14.71
CA ILE A 31 -15.83 23.85 15.31
C ILE A 31 -16.66 23.11 14.25
N LEU A 32 -16.45 21.79 14.12
CA LEU A 32 -17.41 20.71 13.78
C LEU A 32 -16.58 19.41 13.75
N GLY A 33 -16.69 18.48 14.69
CA GLY A 33 -17.80 17.55 14.74
C GLY A 33 -17.36 16.19 14.16
N THR A 34 -17.51 15.13 14.96
CA THR A 34 -17.53 13.70 14.58
C THR A 34 -16.22 12.93 14.42
N ILE A 35 -15.73 12.48 15.58
CA ILE A 35 -15.41 11.08 15.89
C ILE A 35 -16.26 10.07 15.07
N LEU A 36 -15.60 9.02 14.57
CA LEU A 36 -16.07 7.79 13.88
C LEU A 36 -16.14 7.82 12.33
N GLY A 37 -15.04 7.38 11.71
CA GLY A 37 -15.05 6.40 10.61
C GLY A 37 -15.90 6.74 9.39
N ALA A 38 -15.59 7.83 8.69
CA ALA A 38 -15.96 8.04 7.29
C ALA A 38 -15.24 9.28 6.75
N ASP A 39 -13.91 9.23 6.64
CA ASP A 39 -13.19 10.18 5.77
C ASP A 39 -11.85 9.57 5.34
N PHE A 40 -11.92 8.62 4.39
CA PHE A 40 -10.74 7.94 3.85
C PHE A 40 -10.00 8.79 2.80
N PHE A 41 -10.54 9.97 2.47
CA PHE A 41 -9.94 10.98 1.58
C PHE A 41 -10.34 12.39 2.03
N GLY A 42 -10.18 12.72 3.32
CA GLY A 42 -10.59 13.99 3.94
C GLY A 42 -9.88 15.23 3.38
N PHE A 43 -10.27 15.63 2.16
CA PHE A 43 -9.98 16.89 1.48
C PHE A 43 -10.80 18.07 2.03
N LEU A 44 -11.02 18.12 3.35
CA LEU A 44 -11.73 19.21 4.02
C LEU A 44 -10.77 19.98 4.93
N ASP A 45 -9.76 20.63 4.33
CA ASP A 45 -9.54 22.07 4.56
C ASP A 45 -8.69 22.67 3.44
N GLY A 46 -9.34 23.29 2.46
CA GLY A 46 -8.73 24.09 1.40
C GLY A 46 -8.23 25.44 1.94
N VAL A 47 -7.39 25.42 2.98
CA VAL A 47 -6.80 26.62 3.58
C VAL A 47 -5.28 26.47 3.56
N LEU A 48 -4.71 27.00 2.47
CA LEU A 48 -3.30 27.35 2.26
C LEU A 48 -2.39 26.34 1.56
N GLY A 49 -2.68 26.09 0.27
CA GLY A 49 -1.65 25.87 -0.75
C GLY A 49 -1.62 24.47 -1.40
N PRO A 50 -0.91 24.34 -2.53
CA PRO A 50 -0.63 23.05 -3.17
C PRO A 50 0.10 22.11 -2.20
N GLU A 51 -0.60 21.15 -1.60
CA GLU A 51 0.02 20.20 -0.68
C GLU A 51 0.76 19.10 -1.46
N TRP A 52 2.02 18.88 -1.07
CA TRP A 52 2.86 17.80 -1.56
C TRP A 52 3.13 16.88 -0.39
N GLY A 53 2.93 15.58 -0.54
CA GLY A 53 3.23 14.66 0.56
C GLY A 53 3.04 13.19 0.20
N LEU A 54 3.62 12.34 1.03
CA LEU A 54 3.40 10.90 0.98
C LEU A 54 2.53 10.49 2.18
N TYR A 55 1.48 9.74 1.89
CA TYR A 55 0.48 9.32 2.87
C TYR A 55 0.36 7.80 2.87
N ASP A 56 0.13 7.24 4.05
CA ASP A 56 -0.26 5.84 4.20
C ASP A 56 -1.74 5.65 3.81
N LYS A 57 -2.15 4.40 3.60
CA LYS A 57 -3.54 4.01 3.32
C LYS A 57 -4.53 4.52 4.36
N ASN A 58 -4.09 4.73 5.60
CA ASN A 58 -4.94 5.28 6.65
C ASN A 58 -5.09 6.81 6.60
N GLY A 59 -4.51 7.48 5.59
CA GLY A 59 -4.47 8.95 5.47
C GLY A 59 -3.44 9.62 6.37
N ALA A 60 -2.59 8.85 7.06
CA ALA A 60 -1.52 9.39 7.88
C ALA A 60 -0.40 9.95 7.01
N GLN A 61 0.03 11.18 7.26
CA GLN A 61 1.14 11.80 6.56
C GLN A 61 2.48 11.19 7.02
N ILE A 62 3.21 10.58 6.10
CA ILE A 62 4.49 9.91 6.36
C ILE A 62 5.66 10.83 6.03
N ILE A 63 5.61 11.47 4.86
CA ILE A 63 6.63 12.42 4.42
C ILE A 63 5.98 13.72 3.97
N LEU A 64 6.45 14.82 4.54
CA LEU A 64 6.15 16.19 4.12
C LEU A 64 7.47 16.95 3.88
N PRO A 65 7.86 17.20 2.63
CA PRO A 65 9.03 18.01 2.34
C PRO A 65 8.76 19.49 2.61
N ASP A 66 9.83 20.27 2.89
CA ASP A 66 9.70 21.72 3.05
C ASP A 66 9.38 22.41 1.72
N SER A 67 9.90 21.87 0.61
CA SER A 67 9.58 22.30 -0.76
C SER A 67 9.87 21.19 -1.75
N VAL A 68 9.15 21.20 -2.87
CA VAL A 68 9.41 20.37 -4.04
C VAL A 68 10.03 21.26 -5.13
N ILE A 69 11.18 20.84 -5.66
CA ILE A 69 11.91 21.54 -6.72
C ILE A 69 11.46 21.03 -8.09
N ALA A 70 11.32 19.71 -8.24
CA ALA A 70 10.97 19.09 -9.51
C ALA A 70 10.10 17.85 -9.28
N PHE A 71 9.21 17.61 -10.23
CA PHE A 71 8.35 16.45 -10.30
C PHE A 71 8.35 15.95 -11.75
N ASP A 72 8.79 14.72 -11.95
CA ASP A 72 8.75 14.03 -13.23
C ASP A 72 7.85 12.79 -13.10
N TYR A 73 6.87 12.67 -14.00
CA TYR A 73 6.01 11.49 -14.12
C TYR A 73 6.28 10.77 -15.43
N ARG A 74 6.34 9.43 -15.38
CA ARG A 74 6.47 8.58 -16.56
C ARG A 74 5.47 7.43 -16.49
N GLY A 75 4.47 7.48 -17.36
CA GLY A 75 3.54 6.38 -17.60
C GLY A 75 3.66 5.87 -19.03
N GLU A 76 3.85 4.57 -19.22
CA GLU A 76 3.90 3.93 -20.53
C GLU A 76 2.75 2.94 -20.71
N GLN A 77 2.22 2.87 -21.93
CA GLN A 77 1.29 1.82 -22.34
C GLN A 77 1.69 1.27 -23.71
N ARG A 78 1.80 -0.05 -23.84
CA ARG A 78 2.19 -0.72 -25.08
C ARG A 78 0.96 -1.22 -25.83
N ILE A 79 0.86 -0.83 -27.08
CA ILE A 79 -0.20 -1.26 -28.01
C ILE A 79 0.33 -2.45 -28.83
N SER A 80 -0.45 -3.53 -28.94
CA SER A 80 -0.07 -4.75 -29.67
C SER A 80 -0.13 -4.53 -31.19
N LYS A 81 1.01 -4.51 -31.88
CA LYS A 81 1.09 -4.19 -33.33
C LYS A 81 1.05 -5.42 -34.26
N TYR A 82 0.68 -6.60 -33.75
CA TYR A 82 0.75 -7.85 -34.51
C TYR A 82 -0.57 -8.16 -35.25
N PRO A 83 -0.51 -8.77 -36.45
CA PRO A 83 -1.70 -9.23 -37.17
C PRO A 83 -2.36 -10.37 -36.39
N VAL A 84 -3.65 -10.23 -36.09
CA VAL A 84 -4.48 -11.34 -35.60
C VAL A 84 -5.02 -12.10 -36.81
N GLU A 85 -4.97 -13.44 -36.78
CA GLU A 85 -5.46 -14.25 -37.90
C GLU A 85 -6.96 -13.99 -38.14
N LEU A 86 -7.38 -14.02 -39.42
CA LEU A 86 -8.73 -13.70 -39.94
C LEU A 86 -9.04 -12.23 -40.34
N GLY A 87 -8.05 -11.48 -40.84
CA GLY A 87 -8.33 -10.34 -41.73
C GLY A 87 -9.00 -9.11 -41.09
N SER A 88 -8.91 -8.97 -39.76
CA SER A 88 -9.38 -7.77 -39.06
C SER A 88 -8.18 -6.92 -38.59
N PHE A 89 -8.06 -5.71 -39.15
CA PHE A 89 -6.94 -4.76 -38.96
C PHE A 89 -7.09 -3.90 -37.71
N SER A 90 -7.42 -4.47 -36.56
CA SER A 90 -7.59 -3.64 -35.38
C SER A 90 -6.78 -4.14 -34.19
N SER A 91 -5.72 -3.39 -33.94
CA SER A 91 -4.93 -3.44 -32.72
C SER A 91 -5.78 -2.93 -31.55
N TYR A 92 -6.54 -3.82 -30.93
CA TYR A 92 -7.39 -3.48 -29.78
C TYR A 92 -6.67 -3.61 -28.43
N ASN A 93 -5.58 -4.39 -28.35
CA ASN A 93 -4.97 -4.70 -27.07
C ASN A 93 -3.90 -3.66 -26.69
N LYS A 94 -4.12 -3.00 -25.53
CA LYS A 94 -3.23 -2.02 -24.91
C LYS A 94 -2.92 -2.50 -23.50
N VAL A 95 -1.63 -2.68 -23.21
CA VAL A 95 -1.13 -3.13 -21.90
C VAL A 95 -0.45 -1.96 -21.23
N ALA A 96 -0.91 -1.57 -20.04
CA ALA A 96 -0.26 -0.54 -19.25
C ALA A 96 0.98 -1.10 -18.56
N LEU A 97 2.09 -0.36 -18.54
CA LEU A 97 3.24 -0.64 -17.68
C LEU A 97 3.07 0.10 -16.34
N PRO A 98 3.70 -0.37 -15.25
CA PRO A 98 3.84 0.42 -14.03
C PRO A 98 4.41 1.80 -14.35
N TYR A 99 3.87 2.84 -13.73
CA TYR A 99 4.42 4.18 -13.87
C TYR A 99 5.53 4.42 -12.85
N ASP A 100 6.48 5.28 -13.21
CA ASP A 100 7.53 5.78 -12.33
C ASP A 100 7.40 7.29 -12.11
N ILE A 101 7.78 7.72 -10.91
CA ILE A 101 7.74 9.11 -10.47
C ILE A 101 9.09 9.46 -9.88
N ARG A 102 9.65 10.59 -10.29
CA ARG A 102 10.83 11.19 -9.67
C ARG A 102 10.47 12.50 -9.02
N LEU A 103 10.74 12.60 -7.73
CA LEU A 103 10.48 13.77 -6.92
C LEU A 103 11.79 14.33 -6.39
N LEU A 104 12.11 15.56 -6.79
CA LEU A 104 13.22 16.32 -6.22
C LEU A 104 12.68 17.27 -5.17
N MET A 105 13.05 17.04 -3.92
CA MET A 105 12.51 17.74 -2.76
C MET A 105 13.61 18.26 -1.83
N THR A 106 13.28 19.23 -0.99
CA THR A 106 14.20 19.79 -0.01
C THR A 106 13.68 19.70 1.41
N CYS A 107 14.60 19.50 2.35
CA CYS A 107 14.34 19.55 3.78
C CYS A 107 15.47 20.33 4.48
N GLY A 108 15.15 21.50 5.02
CA GLY A 108 16.03 22.31 5.87
C GLY A 108 15.96 21.91 7.35
N GLY A 109 14.93 21.16 7.75
CA GLY A 109 14.74 20.69 9.13
C GLY A 109 14.21 21.74 10.09
N GLN A 110 13.67 22.84 9.56
CA GLN A 110 12.94 23.85 10.32
C GLN A 110 11.43 23.84 9.99
N GLY A 111 11.02 23.03 9.00
CA GLY A 111 9.61 22.79 8.71
C GLY A 111 8.99 21.73 9.61
N VAL A 112 7.95 21.07 9.10
CA VAL A 112 7.15 20.10 9.84
C VAL A 112 7.96 18.86 10.25
N MET A 113 8.90 18.43 9.40
CA MET A 113 9.79 17.30 9.67
C MET A 113 11.23 17.76 9.89
N GLY A 114 11.86 17.22 10.94
CA GLY A 114 13.30 17.35 11.13
C GLY A 114 14.09 16.54 10.10
N ARG A 115 15.31 16.98 9.78
CA ARG A 115 16.17 16.31 8.77
C ARG A 115 16.45 14.84 9.10
N ASP A 116 16.69 14.54 10.37
CA ASP A 116 17.02 13.18 10.80
C ASP A 116 15.80 12.27 10.69
N GLN A 117 14.61 12.75 11.11
CA GLN A 117 13.35 12.05 10.93
C GLN A 117 13.04 11.82 9.45
N PHE A 118 13.23 12.84 8.61
CA PHE A 118 12.99 12.76 7.18
C PHE A 118 13.85 11.67 6.51
N LEU A 119 15.15 11.62 6.82
CA LEU A 119 16.05 10.58 6.31
C LEU A 119 15.71 9.19 6.86
N GLN A 120 15.34 9.07 8.14
CA GLN A 120 14.92 7.80 8.73
C GLN A 120 13.64 7.26 8.07
N GLN A 121 12.67 8.14 7.78
CA GLN A 121 11.45 7.75 7.09
C GLN A 121 11.74 7.31 5.65
N LEU A 122 12.60 8.02 4.91
CA LEU A 122 13.00 7.58 3.57
C LEU A 122 13.70 6.22 3.58
N GLU A 123 14.56 5.98 4.56
CA GLU A 123 15.22 4.67 4.70
C GLU A 123 14.21 3.58 5.04
N LEU A 124 13.27 3.85 5.94
CA LEU A 124 12.19 2.92 6.28
C LEU A 124 11.33 2.59 5.05
N LEU A 125 10.86 3.61 4.34
CA LEU A 125 10.01 3.45 3.14
C LEU A 125 10.65 2.55 2.08
N LYS A 126 11.98 2.70 1.89
CA LYS A 126 12.76 1.89 0.95
C LYS A 126 12.86 0.42 1.39
N GLU A 127 12.92 0.15 2.69
CA GLU A 127 13.03 -1.21 3.23
C GLU A 127 11.67 -1.92 3.33
N THR A 128 10.58 -1.16 3.50
CA THR A 128 9.23 -1.71 3.62
C THR A 128 8.60 -2.00 2.27
N THR A 129 7.73 -2.99 2.22
CA THR A 129 6.90 -3.32 1.04
C THR A 129 5.49 -2.72 1.10
N GLU A 130 5.26 -1.81 2.05
CA GLU A 130 4.00 -1.11 2.21
C GLU A 130 3.75 -0.17 1.02
N LEU A 131 2.46 0.11 0.77
CA LEU A 131 2.02 0.90 -0.37
C LEU A 131 1.48 2.23 0.11
N TYR A 132 1.98 3.30 -0.49
CA TYR A 132 1.68 4.66 -0.12
C TYR A 132 0.95 5.37 -1.25
N ASP A 133 0.36 6.51 -0.91
CA ASP A 133 -0.28 7.41 -1.87
C ASP A 133 0.50 8.73 -1.88
N LEU A 134 0.99 9.11 -3.06
CA LEU A 134 1.72 10.36 -3.29
C LEU A 134 0.74 11.43 -3.75
N VAL A 135 0.50 12.41 -2.89
CA VAL A 135 -0.36 13.55 -3.18
C VAL A 135 0.48 14.65 -3.80
N THR A 136 0.01 15.12 -4.97
CA THR A 136 0.50 16.32 -5.62
C THR A 136 -0.68 17.27 -5.82
N PRO A 137 -0.43 18.57 -6.09
CA PRO A 137 -1.49 19.55 -6.25
C PRO A 137 -2.45 19.25 -7.40
N ASP A 138 -1.96 18.56 -8.43
CA ASP A 138 -2.73 18.24 -9.62
C ASP A 138 -3.40 16.86 -9.53
N PHE A 139 -2.75 15.89 -8.88
CA PHE A 139 -3.20 14.50 -8.85
C PHE A 139 -2.63 13.69 -7.68
N THR A 140 -3.37 12.67 -7.23
CA THR A 140 -2.91 11.71 -6.22
C THR A 140 -2.54 10.38 -6.87
N TYR A 141 -1.28 10.00 -6.78
CA TYR A 141 -0.75 8.74 -7.32
C TYR A 141 -0.79 7.65 -6.26
N GLN A 142 -1.61 6.62 -6.49
CA GLN A 142 -1.86 5.58 -5.51
C GLN A 142 -1.01 4.35 -5.71
N ASN A 143 -0.81 3.59 -4.63
CA ASN A 143 -0.09 2.30 -4.63
C ASN A 143 1.37 2.44 -5.06
N VAL A 144 2.03 3.51 -4.63
CA VAL A 144 3.44 3.73 -4.91
C VAL A 144 4.31 3.20 -3.78
N ASN A 145 5.51 2.74 -4.12
CA ASN A 145 6.55 2.41 -3.15
C ASN A 145 7.86 3.12 -3.54
N LEU A 146 8.70 3.46 -2.56
CA LEU A 146 9.98 4.12 -2.77
C LEU A 146 11.04 3.10 -3.20
N VAL A 147 11.46 3.16 -4.45
CA VAL A 147 12.48 2.25 -5.01
C VAL A 147 13.88 2.69 -4.65
N ARG A 148 14.12 4.01 -4.71
CA ARG A 148 15.44 4.59 -4.51
C ARG A 148 15.29 6.01 -4.01
N PHE A 149 16.24 6.43 -3.18
CA PHE A 149 16.49 7.85 -2.98
C PHE A 149 17.98 8.14 -2.94
N ASP A 150 18.34 9.35 -3.37
CA ASP A 150 19.67 9.92 -3.22
C ASP A 150 19.51 11.28 -2.53
N TYR A 151 20.50 11.68 -1.74
CA TYR A 151 20.50 13.02 -1.17
C TYR A 151 21.83 13.72 -1.36
N ARG A 152 21.78 15.05 -1.39
CA ARG A 152 22.93 15.92 -1.50
C ARG A 152 22.86 17.03 -0.47
N ARG A 153 24.02 17.36 0.08
CA ARG A 153 24.29 18.57 0.87
C ARG A 153 25.42 19.30 0.18
N THR A 154 25.22 20.55 -0.23
CA THR A 154 26.27 21.33 -0.91
C THR A 154 26.63 22.55 -0.10
N SER A 155 27.90 22.99 -0.17
CA SER A 155 28.34 24.23 0.44
C SER A 155 27.64 25.46 -0.14
N ASN A 156 27.25 25.40 -1.42
CA ASN A 156 26.68 26.52 -2.16
C ASN A 156 25.20 26.77 -1.85
N GLN A 157 24.46 25.74 -1.44
CA GLN A 157 23.05 25.83 -1.03
C GLN A 157 22.87 25.71 0.49
N GLY A 158 23.99 25.77 1.24
CA GLY A 158 24.04 25.54 2.67
C GLY A 158 24.11 24.05 3.00
N VAL A 159 25.11 23.65 3.80
CA VAL A 159 25.27 22.27 4.28
C VAL A 159 24.08 21.80 5.12
N THR A 160 23.31 22.75 5.65
CA THR A 160 22.11 22.50 6.43
C THR A 160 20.93 22.05 5.58
N LEU A 161 20.85 22.43 4.29
CA LEU A 161 19.78 22.05 3.39
C LEU A 161 20.03 20.68 2.79
N LEU A 162 19.08 19.78 2.97
CA LEU A 162 19.05 18.49 2.31
C LEU A 162 18.27 18.62 1.00
N THR A 163 18.88 18.25 -0.13
CA THR A 163 18.16 18.05 -1.39
C THR A 163 18.07 16.54 -1.65
N VAL A 164 16.87 16.01 -1.78
CA VAL A 164 16.60 14.58 -1.97
C VAL A 164 15.93 14.34 -3.30
N ASP A 165 16.47 13.38 -4.04
CA ASP A 165 15.90 12.82 -5.25
C ASP A 165 15.30 11.46 -4.89
N ALA A 166 13.97 11.35 -4.90
CA ALA A 166 13.26 10.13 -4.57
C ALA A 166 12.55 9.57 -5.81
N GLN A 167 12.72 8.27 -6.04
CA GLN A 167 12.13 7.54 -7.16
C GLN A 167 11.09 6.57 -6.63
N PHE A 168 9.85 6.77 -7.03
CA PHE A 168 8.71 5.97 -6.68
C PHE A 168 8.24 5.17 -7.89
N GLU A 169 7.75 3.96 -7.65
CA GLU A 169 7.18 3.08 -8.67
C GLU A 169 5.80 2.58 -8.25
N GLU A 170 4.88 2.49 -9.21
CA GLU A 170 3.57 1.87 -9.02
C GLU A 170 3.72 0.37 -8.74
N VAL A 171 3.21 -0.09 -7.60
CA VAL A 171 3.09 -1.51 -7.31
C VAL A 171 1.68 -1.98 -7.66
N ARG A 172 1.58 -2.84 -8.67
CA ARG A 172 0.31 -3.46 -9.06
C ARG A 172 0.08 -4.76 -8.31
N GLN A 173 -0.88 -4.75 -7.41
CA GLN A 173 -1.39 -5.96 -6.80
C GLN A 173 -2.32 -6.66 -7.80
N THR A 174 -1.79 -7.65 -8.52
CA THR A 174 -2.63 -8.59 -9.26
C THR A 174 -3.21 -9.55 -8.22
N ALA A 175 -4.53 -9.62 -8.12
CA ALA A 175 -5.25 -10.33 -7.07
C ALA A 175 -4.54 -11.62 -6.62
N VAL A 176 -4.27 -11.71 -5.32
CA VAL A 176 -3.72 -12.91 -4.68
C VAL A 176 -4.57 -14.09 -5.11
N ALA A 177 -3.94 -15.11 -5.70
CA ALA A 177 -4.59 -16.39 -5.93
C ALA A 177 -5.10 -16.88 -4.58
N ILE A 178 -6.42 -16.90 -4.41
CA ILE A 178 -7.04 -17.53 -3.24
C ILE A 178 -6.78 -19.02 -3.42
N TYR A 179 -5.69 -19.50 -2.81
CA TYR A 179 -5.49 -20.93 -2.63
C TYR A 179 -6.54 -21.36 -1.60
N SER A 180 -7.71 -21.81 -2.06
CA SER A 180 -8.58 -22.61 -1.21
C SER A 180 -7.75 -23.78 -0.72
N ALA A 181 -7.59 -23.95 0.60
CA ALA A 181 -6.89 -25.08 1.17
C ALA A 181 -7.37 -26.38 0.48
N THR A 182 -6.50 -27.04 -0.26
CA THR A 182 -6.81 -28.35 -0.85
C THR A 182 -7.12 -29.29 0.29
N ALA A 183 -8.32 -29.87 0.31
CA ALA A 183 -8.71 -30.85 1.31
C ALA A 183 -7.65 -31.95 1.40
N GLU A 184 -7.26 -32.33 2.62
CA GLU A 184 -6.38 -33.48 2.85
C GLU A 184 -7.01 -34.71 2.19
N PRO A 185 -6.22 -35.55 1.48
CA PRO A 185 -6.76 -36.77 0.87
C PRO A 185 -7.15 -37.75 1.98
N GLN A 186 -8.41 -37.71 2.42
CA GLN A 186 -8.99 -38.79 3.19
C GLN A 186 -9.31 -39.91 2.21
N GLY A 187 -8.41 -40.90 2.15
CA GLY A 187 -8.67 -42.16 1.46
C GLY A 187 -9.99 -42.74 1.95
N GLN A 188 -10.82 -43.19 1.01
CA GLN A 188 -12.11 -43.82 1.31
C GLN A 188 -11.91 -44.98 2.30
N PRO A 189 -12.70 -45.07 3.38
CA PRO A 189 -12.54 -46.15 4.36
C PRO A 189 -12.77 -47.50 3.66
N VAL A 190 -11.81 -48.42 3.83
CA VAL A 190 -11.86 -49.76 3.25
C VAL A 190 -13.08 -50.47 3.84
N THR A 191 -14.11 -50.69 3.00
CA THR A 191 -15.27 -51.48 3.41
C THR A 191 -14.96 -52.95 3.13
N SER A 192 -14.79 -53.74 4.20
CA SER A 192 -14.55 -55.18 4.09
C SER A 192 -15.82 -55.87 3.55
N ILE A 193 -15.79 -56.30 2.29
CA ILE A 193 -16.91 -56.97 1.63
C ILE A 193 -16.85 -58.48 1.93
N GLY A 194 -16.98 -58.84 3.21
CA GLY A 194 -17.26 -60.19 3.71
C GLY A 194 -16.18 -61.25 3.49
N ALA A 195 -15.54 -61.70 4.57
CA ALA A 195 -14.87 -63.00 4.56
C ALA A 195 -15.93 -64.11 4.55
N VAL A 196 -16.05 -64.86 3.45
CA VAL A 196 -16.81 -66.11 3.45
C VAL A 196 -16.01 -67.12 4.29
N GLN A 197 -16.42 -67.29 5.54
CA GLN A 197 -15.88 -68.35 6.39
C GLN A 197 -16.41 -69.69 5.86
N PRO A 198 -15.56 -70.66 5.50
CA PRO A 198 -16.04 -72.01 5.25
C PRO A 198 -16.62 -72.55 6.57
N VAL A 199 -17.92 -72.78 6.59
CA VAL A 199 -18.57 -73.54 7.66
C VAL A 199 -18.15 -75.00 7.53
N THR A 200 -17.72 -75.61 8.64
CA THR A 200 -17.45 -77.06 8.68
C THR A 200 -18.69 -77.80 8.18
N PRO A 201 -18.58 -78.67 7.15
CA PRO A 201 -19.72 -79.41 6.63
C PRO A 201 -20.43 -80.17 7.75
N ASN A 202 -21.76 -80.17 7.73
CA ASN A 202 -22.49 -80.97 8.72
C ASN A 202 -22.39 -82.46 8.37
N THR A 203 -22.69 -83.32 9.35
CA THR A 203 -22.51 -84.77 9.25
C THR A 203 -23.27 -85.44 8.09
N GLN A 204 -24.31 -84.79 7.54
CA GLN A 204 -25.00 -85.30 6.35
C GLN A 204 -24.26 -84.98 5.04
N GLN A 205 -23.53 -83.86 5.00
CA GLN A 205 -22.72 -83.46 3.85
C GLN A 205 -21.43 -84.29 3.77
N GLU A 206 -20.82 -84.62 4.91
CA GLU A 206 -19.69 -85.56 4.98
C GLU A 206 -20.09 -86.99 4.58
N ALA A 207 -21.30 -87.44 4.97
CA ALA A 207 -21.80 -88.77 4.60
C ALA A 207 -22.16 -88.92 3.12
N SER A 208 -22.38 -87.81 2.39
CA SER A 208 -22.61 -87.81 0.95
C SER A 208 -21.32 -87.80 0.11
N PHE A 209 -20.17 -87.64 0.77
CA PHE A 209 -18.87 -87.65 0.11
C PHE A 209 -18.37 -89.09 -0.02
N ASP A 210 -18.63 -89.72 -1.17
CA ASP A 210 -18.06 -91.02 -1.51
C ASP A 210 -16.63 -90.85 -2.03
N ALA A 211 -15.66 -90.97 -1.13
CA ALA A 211 -14.24 -90.90 -1.46
C ALA A 211 -13.73 -92.08 -2.31
N SER A 212 -14.56 -93.11 -2.56
CA SER A 212 -14.17 -94.30 -3.35
C SER A 212 -14.50 -94.21 -4.85
N ALA A 213 -15.16 -93.13 -5.29
CA ALA A 213 -15.39 -92.86 -6.71
C ALA A 213 -14.23 -92.12 -7.41
N ILE A 214 -13.10 -91.91 -6.70
CA ILE A 214 -11.91 -91.24 -7.22
C ILE A 214 -10.68 -92.10 -6.92
N ALA A 215 -10.57 -93.24 -7.60
CA ALA A 215 -9.34 -93.99 -7.84
C ALA A 215 -9.39 -94.66 -9.21
#